data_AF-A0A167K0M2-F1
#
_entry.id   AF-A0A167K0M2-F1
#
_cell.length_a   1.000
_cell.length_b   1.000
_cell.length_c   1.000
_cell.angle_alpha   90.00
_cell.angle_beta   90.00
_cell.angle_gamma   90.00
#
_symmetry.space_group_name_H-M   'P 1'
#
loop_
_entity.id
_entity.type
_entity.pdbx_description
1 polymer ?
#
loop_
_entity_poly.entity_id
_entity_poly.type
_entity_poly.pdbx_seq_one_letter_code
_entity_poly.pdbx_strand_id
1 'polypeptide(L)'
;MKVLDSREPIAVQFVLGTAIIFVFSLWGVGFQFIKGEALKTLEYNFDAWQSNAPFSYTYQVESGCMLTFSSRVLVVDGVAFFEHSSGHTFEITIEKMFKKAEKAITQAASIKLDYHPVYLFPTDIDVDWNKDIDDDECFYRIINFEVIE
;
A
#
# COMPACT_ATOMS: atom_id res chain seq x y z
N MET A 1 13.47 -29.94 -40.66
CA MET A 1 12.66 -28.94 -39.94
C MET A 1 13.33 -27.58 -40.15
N LYS A 2 12.87 -26.78 -41.12
CA LYS A 2 13.54 -25.53 -41.57
C LYS A 2 13.36 -24.32 -40.64
N VAL A 3 12.72 -24.51 -39.48
CA VAL A 3 12.27 -23.44 -38.59
C VAL A 3 13.41 -22.83 -37.75
N LEU A 4 14.59 -23.45 -37.75
CA LEU A 4 15.79 -23.01 -36.99
C LEU A 4 16.95 -22.57 -37.90
N ASP A 5 16.74 -22.45 -39.21
CA ASP A 5 17.78 -21.93 -40.12
C ASP A 5 17.77 -20.40 -40.08
N SER A 6 18.81 -19.80 -39.49
CA SER A 6 18.95 -18.34 -39.32
C SER A 6 19.08 -17.58 -40.65
N ARG A 7 19.25 -18.28 -41.77
CA ARG A 7 19.26 -17.71 -43.12
C ARG A 7 17.85 -17.44 -43.66
N GLU A 8 16.83 -18.05 -43.07
CA GLU A 8 15.44 -17.84 -43.43
C GLU A 8 14.84 -16.70 -42.58
N PRO A 9 14.32 -15.62 -43.19
CA PRO A 9 13.81 -14.46 -42.44
C PRO A 9 12.65 -14.83 -41.50
N ILE A 10 11.92 -15.90 -41.82
CA ILE A 10 10.81 -16.43 -41.01
C ILE A 10 11.33 -17.04 -39.69
N ALA A 11 12.48 -17.71 -39.70
CA ALA A 11 13.07 -18.28 -38.49
C ALA A 11 13.53 -17.18 -37.52
N VAL A 12 14.10 -16.09 -38.05
CA VAL A 12 14.50 -14.91 -37.26
C VAL A 12 13.27 -14.25 -36.61
N GLN A 13 12.20 -14.04 -37.37
CA GLN A 13 10.95 -13.47 -36.83
C GLN A 13 10.32 -14.35 -35.75
N PHE A 14 10.36 -15.68 -35.91
CA PHE A 14 9.82 -16.62 -34.93
C PHE A 14 10.62 -16.60 -33.62
N VAL A 15 11.95 -16.60 -33.70
CA VAL A 15 12.82 -16.50 -32.50
C VAL A 15 12.65 -15.16 -31.80
N LEU A 16 12.59 -14.05 -32.55
CA LEU A 16 12.41 -12.72 -31.97
C LEU A 16 11.02 -12.60 -31.29
N GLY A 17 9.96 -13.08 -31.95
CA GLY A 17 8.61 -13.04 -31.41
C GLY A 17 8.46 -13.89 -30.14
N THR A 18 9.05 -15.09 -30.11
CA THR A 18 9.05 -15.94 -28.91
C THR A 18 9.84 -15.32 -27.77
N ALA A 19 11.01 -14.73 -28.03
CA ALA A 19 11.79 -14.02 -27.02
C ALA A 19 11.02 -12.83 -26.41
N ILE A 20 10.33 -12.04 -27.25
CA ILE A 20 9.51 -10.91 -26.80
C ILE A 20 8.38 -11.39 -25.88
N ILE A 21 7.65 -12.44 -26.26
CA ILE A 21 6.58 -13.02 -25.43
C ILE A 21 7.14 -13.50 -24.09
N PHE A 22 8.32 -14.13 -24.09
CA PHE A 22 8.96 -14.63 -22.88
C PHE A 22 9.36 -13.48 -21.94
N VAL A 23 9.92 -12.40 -22.47
CA VAL A 23 10.28 -11.21 -21.67
C VAL A 23 9.03 -10.56 -21.07
N PHE A 24 7.98 -10.34 -21.85
CA PHE A 24 6.75 -9.71 -21.35
C PHE A 24 6.01 -10.58 -20.32
N SER A 25 6.01 -11.90 -20.50
CA SER A 25 5.39 -12.82 -19.53
C SER A 25 6.19 -12.87 -18.21
N LEU A 26 7.52 -12.93 -18.26
CA LEU A 26 8.35 -12.86 -17.06
C LEU A 26 8.16 -11.54 -16.30
N TRP A 27 8.10 -10.42 -17.03
CA TRP A 27 7.88 -9.11 -16.42
C TRP A 27 6.49 -9.01 -15.77
N GLY A 28 5.44 -9.43 -16.47
CA GLY A 28 4.08 -9.45 -15.95
C GLY A 28 3.92 -10.36 -14.72
N VAL A 29 4.47 -11.57 -14.75
CA VAL A 29 4.43 -12.52 -13.62
C VAL A 29 5.20 -11.97 -12.42
N GLY A 30 6.40 -11.41 -12.63
CA GLY A 30 7.20 -10.84 -11.54
C GLY A 30 6.48 -9.68 -10.84
N PHE A 31 5.85 -8.79 -11.60
CA PHE A 31 5.09 -7.67 -11.03
C PHE A 31 3.87 -8.14 -10.21
N GLN A 32 3.12 -9.12 -10.72
CA GLN A 32 2.00 -9.70 -9.98
C GLN A 32 2.45 -10.43 -8.72
N PHE A 33 3.61 -11.09 -8.76
CA PHE A 33 4.18 -11.76 -7.59
C PHE A 33 4.52 -10.76 -6.46
N ILE A 34 5.18 -9.64 -6.79
CA ILE A 34 5.54 -8.60 -5.81
C ILE A 34 4.27 -8.02 -5.15
N LYS A 35 3.24 -7.70 -5.95
CA LYS A 35 1.95 -7.25 -5.41
C LYS A 35 1.30 -8.29 -4.50
N GLY A 36 1.35 -9.57 -4.88
CA GLY A 36 0.83 -10.67 -4.09
C GLY A 36 1.55 -10.83 -2.74
N GLU A 37 2.88 -10.67 -2.70
CA GLU A 37 3.66 -10.73 -1.47
C GLU A 37 3.35 -9.53 -0.54
N ALA A 38 3.24 -8.33 -1.10
CA ALA A 38 2.85 -7.15 -0.35
C ALA A 38 1.43 -7.28 0.25
N LEU A 39 0.47 -7.82 -0.51
CA LEU A 39 -0.89 -8.07 -0.02
C LEU A 39 -0.92 -9.12 1.09
N LYS A 40 -0.17 -10.22 0.96
CA LYS A 40 -0.07 -11.24 2.01
C LYS A 40 0.54 -10.68 3.29
N THR A 41 1.55 -9.83 3.17
CA THR A 41 2.18 -9.15 4.32
C THR A 41 1.18 -8.22 5.00
N LEU A 42 0.41 -7.46 4.21
CA LEU A 42 -0.64 -6.59 4.73
C LEU A 42 -1.74 -7.37 5.46
N GLU A 43 -2.19 -8.49 4.90
CA GLU A 43 -3.20 -9.37 5.49
C GLU A 43 -2.71 -9.97 6.80
N TYR A 44 -1.49 -10.53 6.83
CA TYR A 44 -0.87 -11.02 8.04
C TYR A 44 -0.78 -9.94 9.15
N ASN A 45 -0.35 -8.73 8.78
CA ASN A 45 -0.26 -7.61 9.72
C ASN A 45 -1.63 -7.15 10.21
N PHE A 46 -2.67 -7.23 9.37
CA PHE A 46 -4.05 -6.91 9.75
C PHE A 46 -4.60 -7.92 10.76
N ASP A 47 -4.38 -9.21 10.54
CA ASP A 47 -4.77 -10.26 11.47
C ASP A 47 -4.02 -10.14 12.81
N ALA A 48 -2.73 -9.81 12.75
CA ALA A 48 -1.92 -9.56 13.94
C ALA A 48 -2.39 -8.33 14.72
N TRP A 49 -2.78 -7.25 14.03
CA TRP A 49 -3.39 -6.08 14.65
C TRP A 49 -4.71 -6.45 15.33
N GLN A 50 -5.64 -7.11 14.64
CA GLN A 50 -6.93 -7.49 15.23
C GLN A 50 -6.78 -8.37 16.47
N SER A 51 -5.77 -9.24 16.49
CA SER A 51 -5.55 -10.17 17.60
C SER A 51 -4.85 -9.52 18.81
N ASN A 52 -4.06 -8.47 18.59
CA ASN A 52 -3.20 -7.87 19.61
C ASN A 52 -3.49 -6.39 19.88
N ALA A 53 -4.54 -5.82 19.27
CA ALA A 53 -4.93 -4.43 19.47
C ALA A 53 -5.20 -4.18 20.97
N PRO A 54 -4.60 -3.12 21.55
CA PRO A 54 -4.90 -2.74 22.93
C PRO A 54 -6.37 -2.38 23.11
N PHE A 55 -6.90 -2.62 24.31
CA PHE A 55 -8.29 -2.28 24.63
C PHE A 55 -8.55 -0.76 24.58
N SER A 56 -7.56 0.05 24.92
CA SER A 56 -7.63 1.51 24.85
C SER A 56 -6.29 2.09 24.43
N TYR A 57 -6.33 3.05 23.52
CA TYR A 57 -5.13 3.68 22.96
C TYR A 57 -5.47 5.02 22.32
N THR A 58 -4.46 5.87 22.15
CA THR A 58 -4.58 7.13 21.43
C THR A 58 -3.49 7.25 20.38
N TYR A 59 -3.77 8.04 19.36
CA TYR A 59 -2.80 8.40 18.33
C TYR A 59 -3.23 9.69 17.64
N GLN A 60 -2.29 10.33 16.95
CA GLN A 60 -2.57 11.38 15.99
C GLN A 60 -2.44 10.81 14.59
N VAL A 61 -3.43 11.10 13.75
CA VAL A 61 -3.40 10.72 12.34
C VAL A 61 -3.28 11.97 11.48
N GLU A 62 -2.41 11.89 10.48
CA GLU A 62 -2.19 12.92 9.48
C GLU A 62 -2.41 12.32 8.10
N SER A 63 -3.03 13.08 7.21
CA SER A 63 -2.98 12.75 5.79
C SER A 63 -3.05 13.97 4.94
N GLY A 64 -2.54 13.85 3.73
CA GLY A 64 -2.76 14.84 2.70
C GLY A 64 -2.39 14.29 1.35
N CYS A 65 -2.84 14.99 0.32
CA CYS A 65 -2.17 14.96 -0.97
C CYS A 65 -1.63 16.37 -1.22
N MET A 66 -2.53 17.28 -1.62
CA MET A 66 -2.25 18.71 -1.72
C MET A 66 -2.36 19.46 -0.37
N LEU A 67 -3.36 19.11 0.45
CA LEU A 67 -3.62 19.73 1.76
C LEU A 67 -3.47 18.70 2.87
N THR A 68 -2.92 19.12 4.01
CA THR A 68 -2.76 18.27 5.19
C THR A 68 -3.90 18.45 6.17
N PHE A 69 -4.46 17.33 6.61
CA PHE A 69 -5.45 17.23 7.68
C PHE A 69 -4.88 16.40 8.80
N SER A 70 -5.20 16.78 10.04
CA SER A 70 -4.86 16.01 11.22
C SER A 70 -6.04 15.88 12.18
N SER A 71 -6.10 14.75 12.87
CA SER A 71 -7.01 14.54 13.99
C SER A 71 -6.34 13.70 15.06
N ARG A 72 -6.70 13.96 16.32
CA ARG A 72 -6.32 13.08 17.42
C ARG A 72 -7.46 12.09 17.62
N VAL A 73 -7.09 10.83 17.79
CA VAL A 73 -8.03 9.73 17.96
C VAL A 73 -7.80 9.10 19.32
N LEU A 74 -8.88 8.90 20.04
CA LEU A 74 -8.93 8.09 21.26
C LEU A 74 -9.79 6.88 20.97
N VAL A 75 -9.28 5.68 21.19
CA VAL A 75 -10.04 4.44 21.08
C VAL A 75 -10.20 3.85 22.47
N VAL A 76 -11.45 3.55 22.84
CA VAL A 76 -11.80 2.92 24.11
C VAL A 76 -12.82 1.82 23.81
N ASP A 77 -12.52 0.57 24.18
CA ASP A 77 -13.39 -0.59 23.95
C ASP A 77 -13.82 -0.72 22.47
N GLY A 78 -12.87 -0.51 21.56
CA GLY A 78 -13.11 -0.54 20.11
C GLY A 78 -13.90 0.65 19.54
N VAL A 79 -14.32 1.60 20.37
CA VAL A 79 -15.02 2.82 19.93
C VAL A 79 -14.02 3.96 19.74
N ALA A 80 -13.97 4.51 18.53
CA ALA A 80 -13.09 5.63 18.19
C ALA A 80 -13.79 6.99 18.38
N PHE A 81 -13.11 7.89 19.09
CA PHE A 81 -13.50 9.28 19.33
C PHE A 81 -12.48 10.20 18.65
N PHE A 82 -12.97 11.15 17.87
CA PHE A 82 -12.14 12.06 17.09
C PHE A 82 -12.17 13.48 17.66
N GLU A 83 -11.00 14.01 17.97
CA GLU A 83 -10.80 15.41 18.26
C GLU A 83 -10.36 16.12 16.97
N HIS A 84 -11.28 16.88 16.37
CA HIS A 84 -11.03 17.62 15.15
C HIS A 84 -10.38 18.98 15.46
N SER A 85 -9.17 19.21 14.96
CA SER A 85 -8.49 20.49 15.14
C SER A 85 -8.91 21.54 14.09
N SER A 86 -9.66 21.15 13.06
CA SER A 86 -10.16 22.03 11.99
C SER A 86 -11.59 21.64 11.60
N GLY A 87 -12.37 22.57 11.03
CA GLY A 87 -13.79 22.35 10.68
C GLY A 87 -14.07 21.32 9.58
N HIS A 88 -13.09 20.48 9.23
CA HIS A 88 -13.23 19.37 8.30
C HIS A 88 -13.29 18.05 9.06
N THR A 89 -14.33 17.26 8.78
CA THR A 89 -14.52 15.92 9.36
C THR A 89 -13.57 14.93 8.69
N PHE A 90 -12.37 14.82 9.26
CA PHE A 90 -11.33 13.89 8.84
C PHE A 90 -11.15 12.78 9.89
N GLU A 91 -11.62 11.58 9.55
CA GLU A 91 -11.70 10.43 10.47
C GLU A 91 -11.02 9.20 9.86
N ILE A 92 -9.75 8.98 10.22
CA ILE A 92 -9.01 7.77 9.85
C ILE A 92 -8.77 6.92 11.09
N THR A 93 -9.28 5.68 11.04
CA THR A 93 -8.93 4.62 11.99
C THR A 93 -7.73 3.81 11.48
N ILE A 94 -7.08 3.06 12.37
CA ILE A 94 -6.04 2.10 11.98
C ILE A 94 -6.56 1.10 10.93
N GLU A 95 -7.79 0.63 11.04
CA GLU A 95 -8.41 -0.28 10.05
C GLU A 95 -8.60 0.40 8.70
N LYS A 96 -8.91 1.70 8.68
CA LYS A 96 -8.96 2.48 7.44
C LYS A 96 -7.57 2.64 6.82
N MET A 97 -6.49 2.66 7.61
CA MET A 97 -5.11 2.67 7.10
C MET A 97 -4.81 1.37 6.33
N PHE A 98 -5.19 0.21 6.86
CA PHE A 98 -5.04 -1.06 6.15
C PHE A 98 -5.76 -1.05 4.78
N LYS A 99 -7.01 -0.57 4.74
CA LYS A 99 -7.76 -0.44 3.47
C LYS A 99 -7.11 0.52 2.48
N LYS A 100 -6.49 1.59 2.97
CA LYS A 100 -5.74 2.54 2.12
C LYS A 100 -4.46 1.91 1.57
N ALA A 101 -3.72 1.18 2.40
CA ALA A 101 -2.55 0.42 1.96
C ALA A 101 -2.93 -0.63 0.90
N GLU A 102 -4.01 -1.40 1.12
CA GLU A 102 -4.50 -2.39 0.15
C GLU A 102 -4.83 -1.74 -1.21
N LYS A 103 -5.55 -0.62 -1.17
CA LYS A 103 -5.88 0.15 -2.39
C LYS A 103 -4.61 0.64 -3.09
N ALA A 104 -3.64 1.16 -2.35
CA ALA A 104 -2.39 1.66 -2.91
C ALA A 104 -1.54 0.53 -3.51
N ILE A 105 -1.38 -0.61 -2.82
CA ILE A 105 -0.66 -1.79 -3.36
C ILE A 105 -1.28 -2.28 -4.68
N THR A 106 -2.61 -2.23 -4.78
CA THR A 106 -3.31 -2.72 -5.98
C THR A 106 -3.28 -1.72 -7.13
N GLN A 107 -3.48 -0.43 -6.87
CA GLN A 107 -3.79 0.57 -7.90
C GLN A 107 -2.71 1.63 -8.13
N ALA A 108 -1.87 1.92 -7.14
CA ALA A 108 -0.89 3.01 -7.25
C ALA A 108 0.28 2.67 -8.18
N ALA A 109 0.93 3.71 -8.70
CA ALA A 109 2.16 3.57 -9.46
C ALA A 109 3.32 3.16 -8.53
N SER A 110 3.40 3.75 -7.35
CA SER A 110 4.31 3.33 -6.29
C SER A 110 3.73 3.52 -4.89
N ILE A 111 4.24 2.75 -3.94
CA ILE A 111 3.87 2.82 -2.53
C ILE A 111 5.10 2.58 -1.68
N LYS A 112 5.23 3.36 -0.60
CA LYS A 112 6.09 3.07 0.53
C LYS A 112 5.22 2.87 1.77
N LEU A 113 5.48 1.79 2.50
CA LEU A 113 4.65 1.34 3.61
C LEU A 113 5.54 0.94 4.79
N ASP A 114 5.38 1.64 5.90
CA ASP A 114 6.07 1.35 7.16
C ASP A 114 5.06 0.89 8.21
N TYR A 115 5.49 0.03 9.14
CA TYR A 115 4.64 -0.57 10.16
C TYR A 115 5.16 -0.32 11.57
N HIS A 116 4.24 -0.27 12.53
CA HIS A 116 4.58 -0.21 13.94
C HIS A 116 5.30 -1.52 14.36
N PRO A 117 6.44 -1.46 15.06
CA PRO A 117 7.29 -2.64 15.31
C PRO A 117 6.64 -3.72 16.19
N VAL A 118 5.69 -3.33 17.04
CA VAL A 118 4.99 -4.25 17.97
C VAL A 118 3.59 -4.62 17.45
N TYR A 119 2.72 -3.62 17.27
CA TYR A 119 1.33 -3.83 16.88
C TYR A 119 1.09 -4.01 15.38
N LEU A 120 2.13 -3.90 14.54
CA LEU A 120 2.11 -4.20 13.10
C LEU A 120 1.09 -3.43 12.25
N PHE A 121 0.47 -2.37 12.78
CA PHE A 121 -0.37 -1.50 11.96
C PHE A 121 0.46 -0.56 11.08
N PRO A 122 -0.06 -0.13 9.91
CA PRO A 122 0.59 0.86 9.06
C PRO A 122 0.81 2.19 9.79
N THR A 123 2.05 2.60 9.95
CA THR A 123 2.42 3.89 10.55
C THR A 123 2.65 4.97 9.50
N ASP A 124 3.16 4.60 8.32
CA ASP A 124 3.40 5.53 7.22
C ASP A 124 2.99 4.86 5.91
N ILE A 125 2.25 5.58 5.09
CA ILE A 125 1.83 5.17 3.76
C ILE A 125 2.07 6.37 2.85
N ASP A 126 3.17 6.37 2.10
CA ASP A 126 3.39 7.32 1.00
C ASP A 126 2.96 6.64 -0.30
N VAL A 127 2.11 7.31 -1.08
CA VAL A 127 1.50 6.77 -2.31
C VAL A 127 1.67 7.78 -3.43
N ASP A 128 2.19 7.31 -4.56
CA ASP A 128 2.18 8.03 -5.84
C ASP A 128 1.21 7.26 -6.75
N TRP A 129 0.07 7.88 -7.06
CA TRP A 129 -0.99 7.21 -7.82
C TRP A 129 -0.64 7.16 -9.30
N ASN A 130 0.01 8.20 -9.81
CA ASN A 130 0.45 8.31 -11.18
C ASN A 130 1.79 9.03 -11.26
N LYS A 131 2.83 8.26 -11.57
CA LYS A 131 4.20 8.71 -11.83
C LYS A 131 4.37 9.86 -12.85
N ASP A 132 3.33 10.16 -13.63
CA ASP A 132 3.31 11.21 -14.65
C ASP A 132 2.57 12.49 -14.18
N ILE A 133 2.10 12.55 -12.92
CA ILE A 133 1.35 13.69 -12.32
C ILE A 133 1.94 14.07 -10.95
N ASP A 134 2.65 15.20 -10.88
CA ASP A 134 3.38 15.69 -9.69
C ASP A 134 2.53 16.22 -8.50
N ASP A 135 1.20 16.15 -8.52
CA ASP A 135 0.31 16.62 -7.42
C ASP A 135 -0.73 15.57 -7.03
N ASP A 136 -0.41 14.30 -7.29
CA ASP A 136 -1.24 13.18 -6.88
C ASP A 136 -0.63 12.36 -5.74
N GLU A 137 0.57 12.73 -5.28
CA GLU A 137 1.23 12.10 -4.16
C GLU A 137 0.43 12.35 -2.89
N CYS A 138 0.01 11.25 -2.27
CA CYS A 138 -0.72 11.27 -1.02
C CYS A 138 0.09 10.57 0.07
N PHE A 139 0.00 11.07 1.30
CA PHE A 139 0.57 10.41 2.47
C PHE A 139 -0.48 10.18 3.55
N TYR A 140 -0.27 9.14 4.36
CA TYR A 140 -1.05 8.85 5.56
C TYR A 140 -0.11 8.42 6.67
N ARG A 141 -0.19 9.07 7.84
CA ARG A 141 0.72 8.83 8.96
C ARG A 141 -0.03 8.67 10.27
N ILE A 142 0.40 7.71 11.08
CA ILE A 142 0.04 7.59 12.48
C ILE A 142 1.27 7.94 13.31
N ILE A 143 1.12 8.93 14.17
CA ILE A 143 2.17 9.41 15.07
C ILE A 143 1.66 9.46 16.50
N ASN A 144 2.58 9.48 17.46
CA ASN A 144 2.28 9.56 18.89
C ASN A 144 1.30 8.47 19.36
N PHE A 145 1.46 7.24 18.87
CA PHE A 145 0.66 6.11 19.33
C PHE A 145 1.03 5.78 20.77
N GLU A 146 0.02 5.69 21.64
CA GLU A 146 0.18 5.41 23.06
C GLU A 146 -0.96 4.51 23.54
N VAL A 147 -0.61 3.47 24.32
CA VAL A 147 -1.59 2.60 24.97
C VAL A 147 -2.05 3.26 26.26
N ILE A 148 -3.35 3.24 26.52
CA ILE A 148 -3.95 3.81 27.72
C ILE A 148 -4.31 2.64 28.64
N GLU A 149 -3.67 2.60 29.81
CA GLU A 149 -3.93 1.63 30.88
C GLU A 149 -5.17 1.97 31.71
#